data_AF-A0A1Z9PYN3-F1
#
_entry.id   AF-A0A1Z9PYN3-F1
#
_cell.length_a   1.000
_cell.length_b   1.000
_cell.length_c   1.000
_cell.angle_alpha   90.00
_cell.angle_beta   90.00
_cell.angle_gamma   90.00
#
_symmetry.space_group_name_H-M   'P 1'
#
loop_
_entity.id
_entity.type
_entity.pdbx_description
1 polymer ?
#
loop_
_entity_poly.entity_id
_entity_poly.type
_entity_poly.pdbx_seq_one_letter_code
_entity_poly.pdbx_strand_id
1 'polypeptide(L)'
;MTIRQANLNDIEKIMKMYNSCVAGMIKIGIDQWDNTYPNKEIILHDIQNKTFYVITDENKIIAGINIDNKQDETYLAIDWEDKQDLFLVVHRLAVDER
;
A
#
# COMPACT_ATOMS: atom_id res chain seq x y z
N MET A 1 0.94 -15.02 -11.17
CA MET A 1 0.88 -14.12 -10.00
C MET A 1 1.45 -14.76 -8.74
N THR A 2 2.33 -14.04 -8.05
CA THR A 2 2.97 -14.44 -6.78
C THR A 2 2.91 -13.30 -5.79
N ILE A 3 2.56 -13.57 -4.53
CA ILE A 3 2.66 -12.61 -3.43
C ILE A 3 3.97 -12.84 -2.70
N ARG A 4 4.74 -11.78 -2.46
CA ARG A 4 5.94 -11.84 -1.64
C ARG A 4 6.17 -10.53 -0.91
N GLN A 5 6.94 -10.59 0.17
CA GLN A 5 7.46 -9.38 0.79
C GLN A 5 8.33 -8.61 -0.21
N ALA A 6 8.22 -7.29 -0.21
CA ALA A 6 9.06 -6.42 -1.03
C ALA A 6 10.48 -6.32 -0.46
N ASN A 7 11.44 -6.05 -1.34
CA ASN A 7 12.80 -5.71 -0.98
C ASN A 7 13.20 -4.34 -1.57
N LEU A 8 14.32 -3.79 -1.13
CA LEU A 8 14.74 -2.44 -1.52
C LEU A 8 14.95 -2.27 -3.04
N ASN A 9 15.27 -3.34 -3.77
CA ASN A 9 15.43 -3.28 -5.22
C ASN A 9 14.09 -3.18 -5.97
N ASP A 10 12.96 -3.38 -5.28
CA ASP A 10 11.63 -3.24 -5.87
C ASP A 10 11.16 -1.77 -5.92
N ILE A 11 11.81 -0.84 -5.21
CA ILE A 11 11.27 0.49 -4.94
C ILE A 11 10.86 1.26 -6.20
N GLU A 12 11.70 1.29 -7.22
CA GLU A 12 11.39 2.02 -8.47
C GLU A 12 10.21 1.40 -9.22
N LYS A 13 10.09 0.06 -9.19
CA LYS A 13 8.97 -0.66 -9.82
C LYS A 13 7.68 -0.44 -9.04
N ILE A 14 7.76 -0.40 -7.71
CA ILE A 14 6.62 -0.10 -6.83
C ILE A 14 6.12 1.32 -7.08
N MET A 15 7.01 2.32 -7.08
CA MET A 15 6.61 3.71 -7.31
C MET A 15 6.02 3.91 -8.71
N LYS A 16 6.54 3.22 -9.73
CA LYS A 16 5.92 3.23 -11.07
C LYS A 16 4.49 2.69 -11.05
N MET A 17 4.24 1.61 -10.31
CA MET A 17 2.89 1.03 -10.15
C MET A 17 1.96 1.98 -9.37
N TYR A 18 2.43 2.60 -8.29
CA TYR A 18 1.63 3.58 -7.56
C TYR A 18 1.27 4.80 -8.41
N ASN A 19 2.22 5.33 -9.18
CA ASN A 19 1.95 6.46 -10.07
C ASN A 19 0.88 6.13 -11.11
N SER A 20 0.87 4.89 -11.62
CA SER A 20 -0.17 4.37 -12.50
C SER A 20 -1.53 4.34 -11.80
N CYS A 21 -1.60 3.76 -10.60
CA CYS A 21 -2.82 3.73 -9.79
C CYS A 21 -3.38 5.13 -9.47
N VAL A 22 -2.52 6.06 -9.05
CA VAL A 22 -2.88 7.46 -8.75
C VAL A 22 -3.42 8.17 -10.00
N ALA A 23 -2.79 7.98 -11.16
CA ALA A 23 -3.30 8.56 -12.41
C ALA A 23 -4.72 8.07 -12.72
N GLY A 24 -4.99 6.78 -12.51
CA GLY A 24 -6.31 6.19 -12.69
C GLY A 24 -7.36 6.73 -11.73
N MET A 25 -7.00 6.89 -10.45
CA MET A 25 -7.86 7.50 -9.43
C MET A 25 -8.26 8.94 -9.83
N ILE A 26 -7.28 9.77 -10.20
CA ILE A 26 -7.51 11.16 -10.61
C ILE A 26 -8.41 11.22 -11.85
N LYS A 27 -8.19 10.34 -12.83
CA LYS A 27 -8.98 10.28 -14.07
C LYS A 27 -10.46 10.02 -13.83
N ILE A 28 -10.81 9.29 -12.77
CA ILE A 28 -12.20 9.00 -12.38
C ILE A 28 -12.71 9.91 -11.24
N GLY A 29 -11.95 10.94 -10.86
CA GLY A 29 -12.36 11.93 -9.86
C GLY A 29 -12.25 11.45 -8.41
N ILE A 30 -11.39 10.48 -8.11
CA ILE A 30 -11.06 10.07 -6.73
C ILE A 30 -9.83 10.87 -6.29
N ASP A 31 -10.00 11.68 -5.24
CA ASP A 31 -9.01 12.63 -4.71
C ASP A 31 -8.29 12.13 -3.44
N GLN A 32 -8.35 10.83 -3.15
CA GLN A 32 -7.68 10.26 -1.97
C GLN A 32 -6.16 10.36 -2.04
N TRP A 33 -5.58 10.16 -3.22
CA TRP A 33 -4.13 10.16 -3.45
C TRP A 33 -3.78 11.10 -4.59
N ASP A 34 -2.55 11.62 -4.57
CA ASP A 34 -2.05 12.60 -5.52
C ASP A 34 -0.55 12.40 -5.81
N ASN A 35 0.09 13.40 -6.41
CA ASN A 35 1.52 13.33 -6.73
C ASN A 35 2.46 13.41 -5.50
N THR A 36 1.92 13.66 -4.30
CA THR A 36 2.66 13.75 -3.03
C THR A 36 2.51 12.50 -2.16
N TYR A 37 1.43 11.74 -2.34
CA TYR A 37 1.15 10.53 -1.59
C TYR A 37 0.50 9.42 -2.43
N PRO A 38 0.94 8.15 -2.27
CA PRO A 38 2.06 7.69 -1.44
C PRO A 38 3.41 8.01 -2.09
N ASN A 39 4.44 8.29 -1.27
CA ASN A 39 5.78 8.65 -1.74
C ASN A 39 6.83 7.57 -1.42
N LYS A 40 8.00 7.71 -2.03
CA LYS A 40 9.10 6.75 -1.98
C LYS A 40 9.59 6.51 -0.54
N GLU A 41 9.66 7.55 0.27
CA GLU A 41 10.15 7.50 1.65
C GLU A 41 9.24 6.62 2.53
N ILE A 42 7.92 6.77 2.40
CA ILE A 42 6.93 5.97 3.14
C ILE A 42 7.02 4.50 2.72
N ILE A 43 7.08 4.23 1.41
CA ILE A 43 7.20 2.85 0.92
C ILE A 43 8.52 2.20 1.35
N LEU A 44 9.64 2.94 1.32
CA LEU A 44 10.93 2.44 1.81
C LEU A 44 10.86 2.07 3.29
N HIS A 45 10.21 2.90 4.11
CA HIS A 45 10.01 2.61 5.52
C HIS A 45 9.17 1.34 5.73
N ASP A 46 8.10 1.14 4.94
CA ASP A 46 7.31 -0.09 4.99
C ASP A 46 8.12 -1.34 4.60
N ILE A 47 8.95 -1.23 3.56
CA ILE A 47 9.84 -2.32 3.12
C ILE A 47 10.86 -2.65 4.22
N GLN A 48 11.48 -1.64 4.83
CA GLN A 48 12.46 -1.81 5.91
C GLN A 48 11.84 -2.47 7.14
N ASN A 49 10.60 -2.12 7.47
CA ASN A 49 9.85 -2.73 8.58
C ASN A 49 9.28 -4.12 8.24
N LYS A 50 9.50 -4.62 7.02
CA LYS A 50 8.99 -5.92 6.56
C LYS A 50 7.45 -6.04 6.56
N THR A 51 6.77 -4.91 6.43
CA THR A 51 5.30 -4.82 6.41
C THR A 51 4.73 -4.63 5.01
N PHE A 52 5.60 -4.36 4.01
CA PHE A 52 5.19 -4.18 2.62
C PHE A 52 5.27 -5.47 1.78
N TYR A 53 4.19 -5.78 1.08
CA TYR A 53 4.08 -6.92 0.17
C TYR A 53 3.77 -6.43 -1.25
N VAL A 54 4.23 -7.19 -2.23
CA VAL A 54 3.97 -6.97 -3.65
C VAL A 54 3.35 -8.20 -4.27
N ILE A 55 2.46 -7.97 -5.23
CA ILE A 55 2.00 -9.01 -6.16
C ILE A 55 2.78 -8.83 -7.46
N THR A 56 3.45 -9.89 -7.89
CA THR A 56 4.17 -9.94 -9.15
C THR A 56 3.46 -10.82 -10.15
N ASP A 57 3.35 -10.38 -11.40
CA ASP A 57 3.01 -11.24 -12.53
C ASP A 57 4.16 -11.22 -13.52
N GLU A 58 4.72 -12.40 -13.80
CA GLU A 58 6.03 -12.56 -14.44
C GLU A 58 7.10 -11.68 -13.76
N ASN A 59 7.61 -10.66 -14.46
CA ASN A 59 8.63 -9.73 -13.98
C ASN A 59 8.08 -8.34 -13.61
N LYS A 60 6.75 -8.16 -13.63
CA LYS A 60 6.06 -6.90 -13.35
C LYS A 60 5.44 -6.92 -11.95
N ILE A 61 5.66 -5.85 -11.19
CA ILE A 61 4.89 -5.60 -9.96
C ILE A 61 3.55 -5.00 -10.39
N ILE A 62 2.46 -5.70 -10.07
CA ILE A 62 1.10 -5.30 -10.48
C ILE A 62 0.26 -4.79 -9.32
N ALA A 63 0.70 -4.97 -8.08
CA ALA A 63 0.07 -4.40 -6.90
C ALA A 63 1.03 -4.35 -5.71
N GLY A 64 0.71 -3.49 -4.75
CA GLY A 64 1.46 -3.29 -3.50
C GLY A 64 0.50 -3.06 -2.33
N ILE A 65 0.89 -3.51 -1.14
CA ILE A 65 0.08 -3.39 0.08
C ILE A 65 1.00 -3.36 1.30
N ASN A 66 0.71 -2.46 2.25
CA ASN A 66 1.26 -2.54 3.59
C ASN A 66 0.24 -3.25 4.50
N ILE A 67 0.73 -4.16 5.33
CA ILE A 67 -0.06 -4.83 6.37
C ILE A 67 0.75 -4.80 7.67
N ASP A 68 0.22 -4.14 8.70
CA ASP A 68 0.83 -4.07 10.03
C ASP A 68 -0.23 -3.97 11.13
N ASN A 69 0.20 -3.78 12.38
CA ASN A 69 -0.69 -3.58 13.54
C ASN A 69 -0.76 -2.11 13.98
N LYS A 70 -0.38 -1.17 13.12
CA LYS A 70 -0.42 0.27 13.42
C LYS A 70 -1.75 0.84 12.93
N GLN A 71 -2.63 1.14 13.87
CA GLN A 71 -3.89 1.82 13.58
C GLN A 71 -3.78 3.34 13.71
N ASP A 72 -4.64 4.04 12.98
CA ASP A 72 -4.82 5.47 13.16
C ASP A 72 -5.56 5.76 14.48
N GLU A 73 -5.21 6.85 15.17
CA GLU A 73 -5.84 7.21 16.45
C GLU A 73 -7.35 7.43 16.32
N THR A 74 -7.83 7.83 15.13
CA THR A 74 -9.26 7.98 14.86
C THR A 74 -10.04 6.68 15.01
N TYR A 75 -9.39 5.52 14.88
CA TYR A 75 -10.05 4.21 15.02
C TYR A 75 -10.45 3.94 16.48
N LEU A 76 -9.79 4.59 17.45
CA LEU A 76 -10.09 4.46 18.87
C LEU A 76 -11.46 5.03 19.24
N ALA A 77 -12.01 5.92 18.42
CA ALA A 77 -13.33 6.50 18.62
C ALA A 77 -14.47 5.60 18.10
N ILE A 78 -14.15 4.54 17.37
CA ILE A 78 -15.12 3.63 16.76
C ILE A 78 -15.48 2.51 17.75
N ASP A 79 -16.78 2.22 17.89
CA ASP A 79 -17.25 1.10 18.70
C ASP A 79 -17.18 -0.22 17.91
N TRP A 80 -15.97 -0.77 17.78
CA TRP A 80 -15.72 -2.02 17.05
C TRP A 80 -16.42 -3.21 17.72
N GLU A 81 -17.02 -4.12 16.96
CA GLU A 81 -17.61 -5.34 17.54
C GLU A 81 -16.55 -6.25 18.17
N ASP A 82 -15.39 -6.37 17.53
CA ASP A 82 -14.25 -7.10 18.08
C ASP A 82 -13.53 -6.27 19.14
N LYS A 83 -13.41 -6.83 20.34
CA LYS A 83 -12.75 -6.23 21.52
C LYS A 83 -11.44 -6.92 21.89
N GLN A 84 -10.97 -7.88 21.09
CA GLN A 84 -9.79 -8.69 21.41
C GLN A 84 -8.45 -7.98 21.15
N ASP A 85 -8.47 -6.79 20.54
CA ASP A 85 -7.25 -6.02 20.19
C ASP A 85 -6.26 -6.81 19.30
N LEU A 86 -6.79 -7.77 18.53
CA LEU A 86 -6.05 -8.64 17.63
C LEU A 86 -6.41 -8.31 16.18
N PHE A 87 -5.72 -7.33 15.61
CA PHE A 87 -6.00 -6.86 14.26
C PHE A 87 -4.74 -6.70 13.42
N LEU A 88 -4.97 -6.66 12.11
CA LEU A 88 -4.04 -6.12 11.14
C LEU A 88 -4.75 -5.01 10.38
N VAL A 89 -4.03 -3.95 10.08
CA VAL A 89 -4.49 -2.81 9.30
C VAL A 89 -3.89 -2.92 7.90
N VAL A 90 -4.76 -2.77 6.90
CA VAL A 90 -4.34 -2.67 5.51
C VAL A 90 -4.14 -1.20 5.18
N HIS A 91 -2.91 -0.86 4.80
CA HIS A 91 -2.56 0.48 4.36
C HIS A 91 -2.11 0.46 2.90
N ARG A 92 -2.38 1.56 2.19
CA ARG A 92 -1.79 1.84 0.87
C ARG A 92 -1.99 0.73 -0.17
N LEU A 93 -3.08 -0.05 -0.11
CA LEU A 93 -3.35 -1.07 -1.12
C LEU A 93 -3.54 -0.42 -2.50
N ALA A 94 -2.64 -0.72 -3.43
CA ALA A 94 -2.70 -0.21 -4.80
C ALA A 94 -2.57 -1.35 -5.81
N VAL A 95 -3.28 -1.21 -6.92
CA VAL A 95 -3.20 -2.08 -8.09
C VAL A 95 -2.90 -1.21 -9.30
N ASP A 96 -1.98 -1.65 -10.14
CA ASP A 96 -1.60 -0.97 -11.38
C ASP A 96 -2.84 -0.67 -12.24
N GLU A 97 -3.01 0.59 -12.66
CA GLU A 97 -4.01 0.94 -13.68
C GLU A 97 -3.56 0.27 -15.00
N ARG A 98 -4.46 -0.48 -15.62
CA ARG A 98 -4.19 -1.21 -16.87
C ARG A 98 -4.54 -0.40 -18.10
#